data_AF-R7G8Z8-F1
#
_entry.id   AF-R7G8Z8-F1
#
_cell.length_a   1.000
_cell.length_b   1.000
_cell.length_c   1.000
_cell.angle_alpha   90.00
_cell.angle_beta   90.00
_cell.angle_gamma   90.00
#
_symmetry.space_group_name_H-M   'P 1'
#
loop_
_entity.id
_entity.type
_entity.pdbx_description
1 polymer ?
#
loop_
_entity_poly.entity_id
_entity_poly.type
_entity_poly.pdbx_seq_one_letter_code
_entity_poly.pdbx_strand_id
1 'polypeptide(L)'
;MKKAMIDVAFDQLNSKKKALVFLKLWEEVSQEMGFTKAQEEDNIAQFYSDLSLDDRFVNIGENKWDLRERHTFSEVVVDTDDLMIDENDDEGDDFDESDEAEKKDKDEEY
;
A
#
# COMPACT_ATOMS: atom_id res chain seq x y z
N MET A 1 -27.13 -6.89 0.92
CA MET A 1 -25.82 -7.30 1.48
C MET A 1 -25.09 -6.05 1.92
N LYS A 2 -24.39 -6.06 3.06
CA LYS A 2 -23.43 -4.99 3.38
C LYS A 2 -22.22 -5.19 2.48
N LYS A 3 -21.81 -4.17 1.71
CA LYS A 3 -20.55 -4.20 0.96
C LYS A 3 -19.39 -4.07 1.96
N ALA A 4 -18.30 -4.80 1.74
CA ALA A 4 -17.08 -4.61 2.51
C ALA A 4 -16.34 -3.34 2.04
N MET A 5 -15.45 -2.78 2.87
CA MET A 5 -14.66 -1.60 2.51
C MET A 5 -13.83 -1.84 1.24
N ILE A 6 -13.32 -3.06 1.08
CA ILE A 6 -12.54 -3.46 -0.10
C ILE A 6 -13.38 -3.53 -1.38
N ASP A 7 -14.67 -3.91 -1.29
CA ASP A 7 -15.57 -3.93 -2.44
C ASP A 7 -15.91 -2.51 -2.89
N VAL A 8 -16.06 -1.59 -1.94
CA VAL A 8 -16.24 -0.16 -2.24
C VAL A 8 -14.99 0.41 -2.92
N ALA A 9 -13.80 0.07 -2.43
CA ALA A 9 -12.54 0.48 -3.06
C ALA A 9 -12.43 -0.04 -4.50
N PHE A 10 -12.82 -1.29 -4.74
CA PHE A 10 -12.88 -1.88 -6.08
C PHE A 10 -13.81 -1.09 -6.99
N ASP A 11 -15.03 -0.78 -6.53
CA ASP A 11 -16.01 -0.01 -7.29
C ASP A 11 -15.50 1.41 -7.62
N GLN A 12 -14.79 2.07 -6.69
CA GLN A 12 -14.21 3.40 -6.90
C GLN A 12 -13.12 3.37 -7.98
N LEU A 13 -12.17 2.45 -7.89
CA LEU A 13 -11.11 2.30 -8.89
C LEU A 13 -11.64 1.84 -10.26
N ASN A 14 -12.69 1.01 -10.27
CA ASN A 14 -13.33 0.57 -11.51
C ASN A 14 -14.12 1.70 -12.18
N SER A 15 -14.86 2.49 -11.39
CA SER A 15 -15.66 3.61 -11.90
C SER A 15 -14.81 4.75 -12.44
N LYS A 16 -13.71 5.08 -11.76
CA LYS A 16 -12.83 6.19 -12.16
C LYS A 16 -11.79 5.82 -13.22
N LYS A 17 -11.54 4.52 -13.41
CA LYS A 17 -10.54 3.98 -14.35
C LYS A 17 -9.18 4.65 -14.20
N LYS A 18 -8.76 4.93 -12.97
CA LYS A 18 -7.48 5.57 -12.65
C LYS A 18 -6.95 5.09 -11.31
N ALA A 19 -5.63 5.11 -11.21
CA ALA A 19 -4.95 4.88 -9.95
C ALA A 19 -5.20 6.04 -8.96
N LEU A 20 -5.29 5.71 -7.68
CA LEU A 20 -5.49 6.67 -6.60
C LEU A 20 -4.43 6.48 -5.52
N VAL A 21 -3.96 7.57 -4.93
CA VAL A 21 -3.14 7.52 -3.71
C VAL A 21 -3.99 6.93 -2.58
N PHE A 22 -3.39 6.07 -1.76
CA PHE A 22 -4.07 5.36 -0.67
C PHE A 22 -5.00 6.25 0.17
N LEU A 23 -4.51 7.38 0.68
CA LEU A 23 -5.32 8.25 1.54
C LEU A 23 -6.56 8.81 0.83
N LYS A 24 -6.46 9.08 -0.48
CA LYS A 24 -7.59 9.53 -1.27
C LYS A 24 -8.60 8.41 -1.53
N LEU A 25 -8.10 7.21 -1.81
CA LEU A 25 -8.97 6.03 -1.94
C LEU A 25 -9.70 5.76 -0.61
N TRP A 26 -8.98 5.86 0.52
CA TRP A 26 -9.55 5.70 1.85
C TRP A 26 -10.62 6.76 2.18
N GLU A 27 -10.36 8.02 1.85
CA GLU A 27 -11.34 9.10 2.01
C GLU A 27 -12.63 8.80 1.24
N GLU A 28 -12.50 8.39 -0.03
CA GLU A 28 -13.66 8.07 -0.88
C GLU A 28 -14.45 6.86 -0.34
N VAL A 29 -13.76 5.82 0.12
CA VAL A 29 -14.37 4.64 0.76
C VAL A 29 -15.08 5.03 2.06
N SER A 30 -14.44 5.82 2.92
CA SER A 30 -15.00 6.26 4.20
C SER A 30 -16.25 7.09 4.02
N GLN A 31 -16.24 8.00 3.04
CA GLN A 31 -17.39 8.82 2.66
C GLN A 31 -18.57 7.96 2.16
N GLU A 32 -18.32 6.97 1.31
CA GLU A 32 -19.37 6.08 0.79
C GLU A 32 -19.92 5.15 1.87
N MET A 33 -19.08 4.71 2.81
CA MET A 33 -19.50 3.90 3.96
C MET A 33 -20.22 4.72 5.04
N GLY A 34 -20.15 6.06 4.97
CA GLY A 34 -20.77 6.96 5.94
C GLY A 34 -20.12 6.89 7.32
N PHE A 35 -18.80 6.68 7.38
CA PHE A 35 -18.07 6.60 8.64
C PHE A 35 -17.97 7.95 9.34
N THR A 36 -17.93 7.89 10.67
CA THR A 36 -17.52 9.01 11.51
C THR A 36 -16.00 9.07 11.61
N LYS A 37 -15.42 10.22 11.98
CA LYS A 37 -13.96 10.36 12.13
C LYS A 37 -13.32 9.30 13.03
N ALA A 38 -13.96 8.95 14.15
CA ALA A 38 -13.46 7.89 15.03
C ALA A 38 -13.41 6.53 14.32
N GLN A 39 -14.46 6.21 13.55
CA GLN A 39 -14.48 4.98 12.75
C GLN A 39 -13.47 5.04 11.60
N GLU A 40 -13.20 6.20 11.01
CA GLU A 40 -12.16 6.34 10.00
C GLU A 40 -10.78 6.01 10.60
N GLU A 41 -10.48 6.57 11.77
CA GLU A 41 -9.22 6.30 12.48
C GLU A 41 -9.09 4.82 12.90
N ASP A 42 -10.17 4.20 13.35
CA ASP A 42 -10.18 2.79 13.77
C ASP A 42 -10.07 1.80 12.59
N ASN A 43 -10.61 2.14 11.42
CA ASN A 43 -10.72 1.21 10.29
C ASN A 43 -9.63 1.39 9.22
N ILE A 44 -8.88 2.50 9.20
CA ILE A 44 -7.87 2.76 8.16
C ILE A 44 -6.78 1.68 8.10
N ALA A 45 -6.36 1.16 9.26
CA ALA A 45 -5.35 0.11 9.34
C ALA A 45 -5.86 -1.21 8.75
N GLN A 46 -7.09 -1.60 9.11
CA GLN A 46 -7.73 -2.80 8.54
C GLN A 46 -7.92 -2.66 7.04
N PHE A 47 -8.34 -1.48 6.57
CA PHE A 47 -8.49 -1.21 5.15
C PHE A 47 -7.16 -1.36 4.39
N TYR A 48 -6.06 -0.84 4.93
CA TYR A 48 -4.74 -1.01 4.32
C TYR A 48 -4.34 -2.50 4.24
N SER A 49 -4.54 -3.25 5.33
CA SER A 49 -4.25 -4.69 5.34
C SER A 49 -5.07 -5.43 4.30
N ASP A 50 -6.39 -5.20 4.25
CA ASP A 50 -7.27 -5.83 3.26
C ASP A 50 -6.88 -5.46 1.83
N LEU A 51 -6.50 -4.21 1.59
CA LEU A 51 -6.06 -3.71 0.28
C LEU A 51 -4.75 -4.35 -0.17
N SER A 52 -3.78 -4.51 0.73
CA SER A 52 -2.53 -5.22 0.46
C SER A 52 -2.71 -6.74 0.32
N LEU A 53 -3.72 -7.27 1.02
CA LEU A 53 -4.23 -8.64 1.04
C LEU A 53 -4.75 -9.15 -0.31
N ASP A 54 -5.45 -8.25 -0.99
CA ASP A 54 -6.36 -8.60 -2.06
C ASP A 54 -5.68 -8.54 -3.43
N ASP A 55 -5.59 -9.69 -4.09
CA ASP A 55 -4.93 -9.86 -5.39
C ASP A 55 -5.53 -9.00 -6.51
N ARG A 56 -6.75 -8.45 -6.35
CA ARG A 56 -7.37 -7.56 -7.34
C ARG A 56 -6.67 -6.21 -7.41
N PHE A 57 -5.94 -5.82 -6.38
CA PHE A 57 -5.27 -4.53 -6.29
C PHE A 57 -3.78 -4.67 -6.52
N VAL A 58 -3.17 -3.57 -6.97
CA VAL A 58 -1.73 -3.47 -7.14
C VAL A 58 -1.27 -2.08 -6.74
N ASN A 59 -0.16 -2.03 -6.01
CA ASN A 59 0.56 -0.79 -5.76
C ASN A 59 1.52 -0.54 -6.93
N ILE A 60 1.36 0.60 -7.61
CA ILE A 60 2.14 0.96 -8.80
C ILE A 60 3.23 2.00 -8.50
N GLY A 61 3.62 2.12 -7.23
CA GLY A 61 4.59 3.11 -6.76
C GLY A 61 3.95 4.38 -6.19
N GLU A 62 4.73 5.14 -5.41
CA GLU A 62 4.31 6.38 -4.75
C GLU A 62 3.01 6.23 -3.92
N ASN A 63 2.77 5.04 -3.37
CA ASN A 63 1.55 4.68 -2.64
C ASN A 63 0.25 4.89 -3.47
N LYS A 64 0.34 4.73 -4.80
CA LYS A 64 -0.81 4.71 -5.71
C LYS A 64 -1.27 3.27 -5.92
N TRP A 65 -2.58 3.09 -5.82
CA TRP A 65 -3.25 1.81 -5.95
C TRP A 65 -4.13 1.80 -7.18
N ASP A 66 -4.07 0.70 -7.94
CA ASP A 66 -4.89 0.46 -9.11
C ASP A 66 -5.41 -0.99 -9.15
N LEU A 67 -6.23 -1.32 -10.15
CA LEU A 67 -6.68 -2.70 -10.35
C LEU A 67 -5.65 -3.51 -11.12
N ARG A 68 -5.30 -4.69 -10.63
CA ARG A 68 -4.32 -5.60 -11.24
C ARG A 68 -4.66 -5.93 -12.68
N GLU A 69 -5.94 -6.05 -13.04
CA GLU A 69 -6.39 -6.34 -14.40
C GLU A 69 -5.94 -5.31 -15.46
N ARG A 70 -5.56 -4.09 -15.02
CA ARG A 70 -5.10 -3.01 -15.91
C ARG A 70 -3.60 -3.02 -16.17
N HIS A 71 -2.84 -3.77 -15.39
CA HIS A 71 -1.39 -3.80 -15.46
C HIS A 71 -0.91 -5.14 -16.02
N THR A 72 0.10 -5.09 -16.87
CA THR A 72 0.72 -6.33 -17.37
C THR A 72 1.59 -6.94 -16.27
N PHE A 73 1.76 -8.27 -16.33
CA PHE A 73 2.61 -8.99 -15.36
C PHE A 73 4.02 -8.41 -15.27
N SER A 74 4.58 -8.00 -16.42
CA SER A 74 5.90 -7.36 -16.54
C SER A 74 6.02 -5.99 -15.88
N GLU A 75 4.92 -5.28 -15.64
CA GLU A 75 4.95 -3.96 -14.99
C GLU A 75 4.89 -4.05 -13.45
N VAL A 76 4.50 -5.22 -12.92
CA VAL A 76 4.18 -5.40 -11.49
C VAL A 76 5.14 -6.39 -10.82
N VAL A 77 5.68 -7.34 -11.57
CA VAL A 77 6.66 -8.30 -11.08
C VAL A 77 8.06 -7.78 -11.36
N VAL A 78 8.78 -7.46 -10.29
CA VAL A 78 10.22 -7.21 -10.37
C VAL A 78 10.88 -8.56 -10.61
N ASP A 79 11.56 -8.70 -11.76
CA ASP A 79 12.32 -9.91 -12.06
C ASP A 79 13.44 -10.03 -11.03
N THR A 80 13.44 -11.12 -10.26
CA THR A 80 14.41 -11.28 -9.16
C THR A 80 15.81 -11.52 -9.69
N ASP A 81 15.93 -11.97 -10.96
CA ASP A 81 17.21 -12.08 -11.65
C ASP A 81 17.87 -10.70 -11.89
N ASP A 82 17.09 -9.63 -12.08
CA ASP A 82 17.63 -8.26 -12.26
C ASP A 82 18.16 -7.66 -10.93
N LEU A 83 17.76 -8.21 -9.79
CA LEU A 83 18.21 -7.81 -8.45
C LEU A 83 19.39 -8.64 -7.94
N MET A 84 19.82 -9.66 -8.70
CA MET A 84 21.03 -10.42 -8.37
C MET A 84 22.22 -9.48 -8.53
N ILE A 85 22.78 -9.01 -7.42
CA ILE A 85 24.10 -8.37 -7.40
C ILE A 85 25.09 -9.46 -7.80
N ASP A 86 25.72 -9.31 -8.96
CA ASP A 86 26.81 -10.20 -9.37
C ASP A 86 27.92 -10.08 -8.31
N GLU A 87 28.13 -11.14 -7.53
CA GLU A 87 29.13 -11.21 -6.46
C GLU A 87 30.58 -10.99 -6.99
N ASN A 88 30.74 -10.87 -8.30
CA ASN A 88 32.00 -10.68 -8.99
C ASN A 88 32.26 -9.23 -9.47
N ASP A 89 31.35 -8.28 -9.24
CA ASP A 89 31.55 -6.85 -9.54
C ASP A 89 31.82 -6.05 -8.24
N ASP A 90 33.10 -6.00 -7.86
CA ASP A 90 33.64 -5.20 -6.74
C ASP A 90 33.71 -3.70 -7.10
N GLU A 91 32.56 -3.09 -7.43
CA GLU A 91 32.42 -1.63 -7.45
C GLU A 91 31.58 -1.21 -6.25
N GLY A 92 32.27 -0.85 -5.17
CA GLY A 92 31.68 -0.42 -3.90
C GLY A 92 30.65 0.69 -4.08
N ASP A 93 29.40 0.35 -3.81
CA ASP A 93 28.31 1.32 -3.73
C ASP A 93 28.25 1.88 -2.30
N ASP A 94 28.34 3.21 -2.23
CA ASP A 94 28.35 4.04 -1.03
C ASP A 94 26.97 3.92 -0.37
N PHE A 95 26.83 2.96 0.55
CA PHE A 95 25.63 2.82 1.36
C PHE A 95 25.57 4.02 2.32
N ASP A 96 24.83 5.06 1.92
CA ASP A 96 24.46 6.19 2.78
C ASP A 96 23.66 5.65 3.98
N GLU A 97 24.39 5.32 5.04
CA GLU A 97 23.90 4.87 6.34
C GLU A 97 23.22 6.05 7.04
N SER A 98 21.99 6.36 6.62
CA SER A 98 21.09 7.22 7.38
C SER A 98 19.89 6.41 7.87
N ASP A 99 20.17 5.49 8.78
CA ASP A 99 19.16 4.82 9.61
C ASP A 99 19.34 5.28 11.07
N GLU A 100 18.86 6.50 11.38
CA GLU A 100 18.66 6.91 12.78
C GLU A 100 17.40 6.22 13.34
N ALA A 101 17.56 4.96 13.72
CA ALA A 101 16.62 4.23 14.53
C ALA A 101 16.66 4.72 15.99
N GLU A 102 15.93 5.78 16.34
CA GLU A 102 15.64 6.10 17.75
C GLU A 102 14.63 5.08 18.33
N LYS A 103 15.17 4.11 19.05
CA LYS A 103 14.42 3.22 19.93
C LYS A 103 13.81 4.03 21.08
N LYS A 104 12.47 4.15 21.11
CA LYS A 104 11.75 4.52 22.34
C LYS A 104 11.77 3.32 23.29
N ASP A 105 12.65 3.40 24.28
CA ASP A 105 12.64 2.52 25.44
C ASP A 105 11.32 2.63 26.21
N LYS A 106 10.92 1.48 26.74
CA LYS A 106 9.67 1.20 27.44
C LYS A 106 9.52 2.06 28.70
N ASP A 107 8.35 2.66 28.85
CA ASP A 107 7.85 3.10 30.15
C ASP A 107 7.66 1.87 31.06
N GLU A 108 8.56 1.69 32.02
CA GLU A 108 8.28 0.96 33.26
C GLU A 108 7.84 1.96 34.33
N GLU A 109 6.55 1.92 34.62
CA GLU A 109 5.91 2.49 35.81
C GLU A 109 6.48 1.84 37.08
N TYR A 110 7.04 2.66 38.00
CA TYR A 110 6.89 2.57 39.46
C TYR A 110 7.23 3.89 40.14
#